data_AF-A0A971T5W0-F1
#
_entry.id   AF-A0A971T5W0-F1
#
_cell.length_a   1.000
_cell.length_b   1.000
_cell.length_c   1.000
_cell.angle_alpha   90.00
_cell.angle_beta   90.00
_cell.angle_gamma   90.00
#
_symmetry.space_group_name_H-M   'P 1'
#
loop_
_entity.id
_entity.type
_entity.pdbx_description
1 polymer ?
#
loop_
_entity_poly.entity_id
_entity_poly.type
_entity_poly.pdbx_seq_one_letter_code
_entity_poly.pdbx_strand_id
1 'polypeptide(L)' 'MAERIDRGQKNKMRAQLEEIAAFYREAEEKMGQYERETEVGEYKRYWRELIADHHGRLENLSRYMVIRCNR' A
#
# COMPACT_ATOMS: atom_id res chain seq x y z
N MET A 1 -2.28 -17.31 -24.36
CA MET A 1 -2.36 -16.03 -25.10
C MET A 1 -2.45 -14.93 -24.07
N ALA A 2 -1.60 -13.90 -24.12
CA ALA A 2 -1.73 -12.78 -23.19
C ALA A 2 -2.97 -11.97 -23.59
N GLU A 3 -3.96 -11.86 -22.70
CA GLU A 3 -5.12 -11.01 -22.92
C GLU A 3 -4.66 -9.56 -23.11
N ARG A 4 -4.99 -8.98 -24.27
CA ARG A 4 -4.63 -7.60 -24.59
C ARG A 4 -5.58 -6.67 -23.83
N ILE A 5 -5.12 -6.18 -22.68
CA ILE A 5 -5.88 -5.24 -21.86
C ILE A 5 -5.92 -3.87 -22.57
N ASP A 6 -7.14 -3.38 -22.85
CA ASP A 6 -7.33 -2.04 -23.41
C ASP A 6 -6.89 -0.94 -22.43
N ARG A 7 -6.48 0.20 -22.98
CA ARG A 7 -5.98 1.35 -22.21
C ARG A 7 -7.01 1.87 -21.20
N GLY A 8 -8.31 1.81 -21.52
CA GLY A 8 -9.37 2.19 -20.60
C GLY A 8 -9.40 1.32 -19.33
N GLN A 9 -9.23 0.01 -19.48
CA GLN A 9 -9.16 -0.92 -18.34
C GLN A 9 -7.89 -0.71 -17.51
N LYS A 10 -6.74 -0.45 -18.15
CA LYS A 10 -5.50 -0.11 -17.44
C LYS A 10 -5.62 1.17 -16.62
N ASN A 11 -6.25 2.20 -17.17
CA ASN A 11 -6.48 3.47 -16.48
C ASN A 11 -7.42 3.32 -15.28
N LYS A 12 -8.52 2.55 -15.46
CA LYS A 12 -9.44 2.25 -14.36
C LYS A 12 -8.74 1.52 -13.21
N MET A 13 -7.97 0.48 -13.54
CA MET A 13 -7.19 -0.26 -12.55
C MET A 13 -6.16 0.64 -11.85
N ARG A 14 -5.48 1.55 -12.58
CA ARG A 14 -4.55 2.51 -11.98
C ARG A 14 -5.27 3.39 -10.95
N ALA A 15 -6.38 4.01 -11.32
CA ALA A 15 -7.12 4.90 -10.42
C ALA A 15 -7.54 4.17 -9.13
N GLN A 16 -8.07 2.94 -9.27
CA GLN A 16 -8.44 2.11 -8.11
C GLN A 16 -7.23 1.79 -7.22
N LEU A 17 -6.06 1.49 -7.81
CA LEU A 17 -4.84 1.23 -7.05
C LEU A 17 -4.28 2.50 -6.41
N GLU A 18 -4.42 3.66 -7.03
CA GLU A 18 -4.04 4.96 -6.45
C GLU A 18 -4.90 5.29 -5.22
N GLU A 19 -6.20 5.01 -5.27
CA GLU A 19 -7.10 5.14 -4.11
C GLU A 19 -6.65 4.22 -2.98
N ILE A 20 -6.39 2.94 -3.26
CA ILE A 20 -5.88 2.00 -2.25
C ILE A 20 -4.53 2.46 -1.69
N ALA A 21 -3.62 2.96 -2.53
CA ALA A 21 -2.33 3.49 -2.07
C ALA A 21 -2.49 4.72 -1.15
N ALA A 22 -3.52 5.55 -1.37
CA ALA A 22 -3.86 6.64 -0.44
C ALA A 22 -4.32 6.09 0.92
N PHE A 23 -5.26 5.13 0.94
CA PHE A 23 -5.70 4.49 2.18
C PHE A 23 -4.56 3.82 2.95
N TYR A 24 -3.62 3.18 2.24
CA TYR A 24 -2.44 2.60 2.87
C TYR A 24 -1.58 3.69 3.53
N ARG A 25 -1.33 4.82 2.87
CA ARG A 25 -0.58 5.93 3.50
C ARG A 25 -1.27 6.47 4.75
N GLU A 26 -2.58 6.68 4.71
CA GLU A 26 -3.34 7.13 5.89
C GLU A 26 -3.28 6.10 7.04
N ALA A 27 -3.34 4.81 6.71
CA ALA A 27 -3.22 3.74 7.70
C ALA A 27 -1.83 3.74 8.34
N GLU A 28 -0.77 3.95 7.56
CA GLU A 28 0.62 4.03 8.05
C GLU A 28 0.81 5.21 9.01
N GLU A 29 0.25 6.38 8.68
CA GLU A 29 0.28 7.55 9.56
C GLU A 29 -0.39 7.26 10.92
N LYS A 30 -1.56 6.61 10.89
CA LYS A 30 -2.27 6.20 12.11
C LYS A 30 -1.50 5.16 12.91
N MET A 31 -0.93 4.15 12.26
CA MET A 31 -0.09 3.14 12.93
C MET A 31 1.12 3.79 13.59
N GLY A 32 1.78 4.73 12.91
CA GLY A 32 2.90 5.48 13.47
C GLY A 32 2.48 6.36 14.64
N GLN A 33 1.28 6.92 14.61
CA GLN A 33 0.71 7.64 15.75
C GLN A 33 0.51 6.71 16.96
N TYR A 34 -0.14 5.57 16.75
CA TYR A 34 -0.40 4.59 17.81
C TYR A 34 0.88 3.96 18.37
N GLU A 35 1.92 3.76 17.56
CA GLU A 35 3.24 3.31 18.04
C GLU A 35 3.85 4.30 19.03
N ARG A 36 3.72 5.61 18.76
CA ARG A 36 4.21 6.68 19.64
C ARG A 36 3.41 6.79 20.93
N GLU A 37 2.09 6.63 20.85
CA GLU A 37 1.17 6.70 21.99
C GLU A 37 1.21 5.46 22.88
N THR A 38 1.56 4.30 22.32
CA THR A 38 1.67 3.05 23.08
C THR A 38 2.80 3.17 24.11
N GLU A 39 2.59 2.71 25.35
CA GLU A 39 3.66 2.74 26.38
C GLU A 39 4.35 1.37 26.51
N VAL A 40 3.60 0.30 26.31
CA VAL A 40 4.06 -1.09 26.46
C VAL A 40 4.99 -1.49 25.31
N GLY A 41 6.22 -1.88 25.64
CA GLY A 41 7.27 -2.20 24.65
C GLY A 41 6.93 -3.36 23.71
N GLU A 42 6.20 -4.38 24.18
CA GLU A 42 5.72 -5.49 23.34
C GLU A 42 4.76 -4.99 22.26
N TYR A 43 3.79 -4.15 22.63
CA TYR A 43 2.82 -3.60 21.70
C TYR A 43 3.46 -2.60 20.72
N LYS A 44 4.46 -1.82 21.16
CA LYS A 44 5.28 -1.01 20.23
C LYS A 44 5.98 -1.87 19.18
N ARG A 45 6.54 -3.02 19.59
CA ARG A 45 7.20 -3.95 18.65
C ARG A 45 6.22 -4.42 17.60
N TYR A 46 5.02 -4.83 18.02
CA TYR A 46 3.96 -5.23 17.10
C TYR A 46 3.59 -4.12 16.11
N TRP A 47 3.45 -2.86 16.57
CA TRP A 47 3.21 -1.75 15.66
C TRP A 47 4.31 -1.56 14.61
N ARG A 48 5.58 -1.70 15.00
CA ARG A 48 6.71 -1.60 14.07
C ARG A 48 6.72 -2.73 13.05
N GLU A 49 6.40 -3.95 13.46
CA GLU A 49 6.26 -5.09 12.57
C GLU A 49 5.11 -4.88 11.58
N LEU A 50 3.97 -4.37 12.05
CA LEU A 50 2.82 -4.06 11.22
C LEU A 50 3.13 -2.97 10.17
N ILE A 51 3.84 -1.90 10.57
CA ILE A 51 4.29 -0.83 9.65
C ILE A 51 5.26 -1.40 8.61
N ALA A 52 6.19 -2.26 9.01
CA ALA A 52 7.16 -2.86 8.08
C ALA A 52 6.49 -3.75 7.02
N ASP A 53 5.53 -4.60 7.43
CA ASP A 53 4.74 -5.41 6.49
C ASP A 53 3.91 -4.53 5.54
N HIS A 54 3.32 -3.46 6.08
CA HIS A 54 2.50 -2.52 5.33
C HIS A 54 3.30 -1.78 4.23
N HIS A 55 4.52 -1.33 4.53
CA HIS A 55 5.43 -0.76 3.53
C HIS A 55 5.70 -1.74 2.38
N GLY A 56 5.93 -3.02 2.68
CA GLY A 56 6.14 -4.05 1.66
C GLY A 56 4.93 -4.22 0.73
N ARG A 57 3.72 -4.17 1.28
CA ARG A 57 2.47 -4.22 0.49
C ARG A 57 2.31 -2.99 -0.41
N LEU A 58 2.57 -1.79 0.11
CA LEU A 58 2.49 -0.55 -0.66
C LEU A 58 3.51 -0.53 -1.81
N GLU A 59 4.73 -1.03 -1.57
CA GLU A 59 5.76 -1.13 -2.60
C GLU A 59 5.37 -2.11 -3.71
N ASN A 60 4.83 -3.28 -3.35
CA ASN A 60 4.34 -4.26 -4.32
C ASN A 60 3.20 -3.70 -5.19
N LEU A 61 2.27 -2.97 -4.58
CA LEU A 61 1.18 -2.30 -5.28
C LEU A 61 1.72 -1.24 -6.25
N SER A 62 2.67 -0.42 -5.80
CA SER A 62 3.33 0.60 -6.61
C SER A 62 4.07 -0.01 -7.81
N ARG A 63 4.83 -1.09 -7.60
CA ARG A 63 5.50 -1.83 -8.69
C ARG A 63 4.50 -2.39 -9.70
N TYR A 64 3.38 -2.93 -9.24
CA TYR A 64 2.34 -3.45 -10.13
C TYR A 64 1.76 -2.34 -11.03
N MET A 65 1.44 -1.17 -10.47
CA MET A 65 0.97 -0.02 -11.25
C MET A 65 1.97 0.38 -12.34
N VAL A 66 3.26 0.47 -12.03
CA VAL A 66 4.30 0.83 -12.99
C VAL A 66 4.43 -0.22 -14.10
N ILE A 67 4.45 -1.50 -13.76
CA ILE A 67 4.70 -2.58 -14.74
C ILE A 67 3.48 -2.84 -15.61
N ARG A 68 2.27 -2.77 -15.04
CA ARG A 68 1.04 -3.32 -15.66
C ARG A 68 0.03 -2.25 -16.08
N CYS A 69 0.04 -1.08 -15.45
CA CYS A 69 -0.87 0.01 -15.79
C CYS A 69 -0.20 1.08 -16.64
N ASN A 70 1.08 1.41 -16.41
CA ASN A 70 1.82 2.44 -17.17
C ASN A 70 2.42 1.96 -18.50
N ARG A 71 2.42 0.66 -18.76
CA ARG A 71 2.97 0.06 -19.99
C ARG A 71 1.89 -0.26 -21.01
#